data_AF-A0A842S6T8-F1
#
_entry.id   AF-A0A842S6T8-F1
#
_cell.length_a   1.000
_cell.length_b   1.000
_cell.length_c   1.000
_cell.angle_alpha   90.00
_cell.angle_beta   90.00
_cell.angle_gamma   90.00
#
_symmetry.space_group_name_H-M   'P 1'
#
loop_
_entity.id
_entity.type
_entity.pdbx_description
1 polymer ?
#
loop_
_entity_poly.entity_id
_entity_poly.type
_entity_poly.pdbx_seq_one_letter_code
_entity_poly.pdbx_strand_id
1 'polypeptide(L)'
;MMTNSHNYSFFGQKSALFIKSSSKNEPYIFFQCIKSKNDGSWEKPSQGEGKIIKLSLEEMIMILQVLEMKQSTWSTYHSFKEQNTQINVNWDNKKERVWFNIGEYRKSLDIAQIEIFKMLLNHMIKEKVKFATSGVFNKNQYNTNTTQPHNRSPSNRSVNGSKKPNRTIIREEVISKGKSSQRNAIDDIVSIDGKLRRETDKALLIQLSNQNEIWIPKSKLHNEIKTEIDQSQTFLIEKWILEKNKIAT
;
A
#
# COMPACT_ATOMS: atom_id res chain seq x y z
N MET A 1 -1.03 -24.67 -2.11
CA MET A 1 -0.53 -23.31 -1.76
C MET A 1 -1.72 -22.44 -1.40
N MET A 2 -1.58 -21.47 -0.49
CA MET A 2 -2.55 -20.36 -0.38
C MET A 2 -2.25 -19.33 -1.48
N THR A 3 -3.30 -18.78 -2.09
CA THR A 3 -3.21 -17.72 -3.10
C THR A 3 -2.67 -16.43 -2.49
N ASN A 4 -1.76 -15.71 -3.16
CA ASN A 4 -1.24 -14.45 -2.60
C ASN A 4 -2.25 -13.28 -2.66
N SER A 5 -3.27 -13.40 -3.50
CA SER A 5 -4.25 -12.36 -3.80
C SER A 5 -5.66 -12.92 -3.88
N HIS A 6 -6.64 -12.06 -3.60
CA HIS A 6 -8.06 -12.35 -3.70
C HIS A 6 -8.76 -11.27 -4.52
N ASN A 7 -9.71 -11.68 -5.35
CA ASN A 7 -10.60 -10.78 -6.09
C ASN A 7 -11.97 -11.46 -6.20
N TYR A 8 -13.00 -10.88 -5.58
CA TYR A 8 -14.37 -11.38 -5.63
C TYR A 8 -15.34 -10.22 -5.87
N SER A 9 -16.45 -10.47 -6.56
CA SER A 9 -17.40 -9.43 -6.97
C SER A 9 -18.85 -9.81 -6.69
N PHE A 10 -19.54 -8.99 -5.91
CA PHE A 10 -20.99 -9.04 -5.74
C PHE A 10 -21.65 -8.09 -6.73
N PHE A 11 -22.20 -8.64 -7.81
CA PHE A 11 -23.03 -7.89 -8.75
C PHE A 11 -24.48 -7.74 -8.26
N GLY A 12 -25.16 -6.76 -8.81
CA GLY A 12 -26.59 -6.49 -8.67
C GLY A 12 -27.06 -5.73 -9.92
N GLN A 13 -28.35 -5.39 -9.99
CA GLN A 13 -28.93 -4.77 -11.20
C GLN A 13 -28.34 -3.39 -11.54
N LYS A 14 -28.02 -2.58 -10.52
CA LYS A 14 -27.57 -1.19 -10.69
C LYS A 14 -26.24 -0.84 -10.02
N SER A 15 -25.68 -1.76 -9.23
CA SER A 15 -24.42 -1.56 -8.53
C SER A 15 -23.67 -2.88 -8.32
N ALA A 16 -22.35 -2.80 -8.27
CA ALA A 16 -21.46 -3.91 -7.96
C ALA A 16 -20.42 -3.51 -6.91
N LEU A 17 -20.08 -4.45 -6.03
CA LEU A 17 -19.06 -4.33 -5.00
C LEU A 17 -17.97 -5.38 -5.26
N PHE A 18 -16.74 -4.95 -5.46
CA PHE A 18 -15.55 -5.78 -5.58
C PHE A 18 -14.74 -5.74 -4.29
N ILE A 19 -14.22 -6.89 -3.90
CA ILE A 19 -13.36 -7.06 -2.73
C ILE A 19 -12.01 -7.57 -3.22
N LYS A 20 -10.95 -6.80 -2.97
CA LYS A 20 -9.62 -7.04 -3.54
C LYS A 20 -8.55 -7.06 -2.44
N SER A 21 -7.75 -8.13 -2.41
CA SER A 21 -6.51 -8.23 -1.64
C SER A 21 -5.37 -8.47 -2.64
N SER A 22 -4.45 -7.51 -2.78
CA SER A 22 -3.31 -7.65 -3.70
C SER A 22 -2.20 -8.55 -3.14
N SER A 23 -2.09 -8.59 -1.82
CA SER A 23 -1.07 -9.33 -1.09
C SER A 23 -1.56 -9.73 0.30
N LYS A 24 -1.23 -10.96 0.71
CA LYS A 24 -1.42 -11.45 2.09
C LYS A 24 -0.52 -10.76 3.13
N ASN A 25 0.61 -10.21 2.68
CA ASN A 25 1.59 -9.51 3.53
C ASN A 25 1.20 -8.05 3.81
N GLU A 26 0.12 -7.55 3.18
CA GLU A 26 -0.39 -6.20 3.41
C GLU A 26 -1.57 -6.22 4.39
N PRO A 27 -1.56 -5.42 5.48
CA PRO A 27 -2.59 -5.45 6.53
C PRO A 27 -3.87 -4.66 6.14
N TYR A 28 -4.29 -4.79 4.88
CA TYR A 28 -5.45 -4.08 4.34
C TYR A 28 -6.04 -4.79 3.10
N ILE A 29 -7.29 -4.50 2.79
CA ILE A 29 -7.95 -4.83 1.52
C ILE A 29 -8.45 -3.55 0.84
N PHE A 30 -8.92 -3.67 -0.40
CA PHE A 30 -9.68 -2.64 -1.07
C PHE A 30 -11.11 -3.10 -1.30
N PHE A 31 -12.08 -2.22 -1.04
CA PHE A 31 -13.38 -2.30 -1.70
C PHE A 31 -13.39 -1.37 -2.89
N GLN A 32 -14.05 -1.81 -3.95
CA GLN A 32 -14.30 -1.02 -5.13
C GLN A 32 -15.77 -1.11 -5.52
N CYS A 33 -16.39 0.03 -5.77
CA CYS A 33 -17.79 0.17 -6.14
C CYS A 33 -17.91 0.75 -7.54
N ILE A 34 -18.88 0.26 -8.30
CA ILE A 34 -19.34 0.85 -9.58
C ILE A 34 -20.86 0.79 -9.64
N LYS A 35 -21.47 1.67 -10.42
CA LYS A 35 -22.90 1.65 -10.77
C LYS A 35 -23.12 1.49 -12.29
N SER A 36 -24.33 1.05 -12.64
CA SER A 36 -24.83 1.12 -14.03
C SER A 36 -25.16 2.57 -14.38
N LYS A 37 -24.76 3.02 -15.56
CA LYS A 37 -25.12 4.32 -16.13
C LYS A 37 -26.51 4.25 -16.79
N ASN A 38 -27.05 5.41 -17.15
CA ASN A 38 -28.37 5.53 -17.76
C ASN A 38 -28.45 4.91 -19.17
N ASP A 39 -27.32 4.75 -19.85
CA ASP A 39 -27.21 4.08 -21.16
C ASP A 39 -27.11 2.53 -21.05
N GLY A 40 -27.22 1.98 -19.84
CA GLY A 40 -27.08 0.55 -19.57
C GLY A 40 -25.64 0.05 -19.49
N SER A 41 -24.64 0.89 -19.80
CA SER A 41 -23.23 0.56 -19.59
C SER A 41 -22.86 0.61 -18.11
N TRP A 42 -21.75 -0.03 -17.75
CA TRP A 42 -21.18 0.08 -16.40
C TRP A 42 -20.08 1.13 -16.37
N GLU A 43 -19.94 1.79 -15.22
CA GLU A 43 -18.76 2.61 -14.93
C GLU A 43 -17.46 1.83 -15.08
N LYS A 44 -16.45 2.49 -15.64
CA LYS A 44 -15.14 1.93 -15.97
C LYS A 44 -14.07 2.57 -15.06
N PRO A 45 -13.53 1.81 -14.09
CA PRO A 45 -12.46 2.32 -13.22
C PRO A 45 -11.20 2.78 -13.95
N SER A 46 -10.94 2.25 -15.15
CA SER A 46 -9.86 2.73 -16.03
C SER A 46 -10.06 4.15 -16.57
N GLN A 47 -11.29 4.69 -16.49
CA GLN A 47 -11.64 6.07 -16.85
C GLN A 47 -11.79 6.96 -15.61
N GLY A 48 -11.40 6.49 -14.42
CA GLY A 48 -11.56 7.21 -13.15
C GLY A 48 -12.95 7.14 -12.52
N GLU A 49 -13.86 6.32 -13.09
CA GLU A 49 -15.23 6.16 -12.61
C GLU A 49 -15.33 5.13 -11.46
N GLY A 50 -16.42 5.18 -10.71
CA GLY A 50 -16.61 4.38 -9.50
C GLY A 50 -15.87 4.94 -8.29
N LYS A 51 -15.78 4.14 -7.22
CA LYS A 51 -15.02 4.50 -6.00
C LYS A 51 -14.15 3.33 -5.54
N ILE A 52 -12.94 3.63 -5.06
CA ILE A 52 -12.06 2.68 -4.40
C ILE A 52 -11.77 3.21 -3.00
N ILE A 53 -11.89 2.35 -1.99
CA ILE A 53 -11.51 2.62 -0.59
C ILE A 53 -10.57 1.53 -0.10
N LYS A 54 -9.62 1.89 0.78
CA LYS A 54 -8.69 0.97 1.42
C LYS A 54 -9.14 0.73 2.86
N LEU A 55 -9.38 -0.53 3.23
CA LEU A 55 -9.86 -0.91 4.55
C LEU A 55 -8.74 -1.58 5.36
N SER A 56 -8.50 -1.10 6.58
CA SER A 56 -7.56 -1.69 7.53
C SER A 56 -8.09 -3.00 8.14
N LEU A 57 -7.25 -3.71 8.90
CA LEU A 57 -7.65 -4.90 9.65
C LEU A 57 -8.78 -4.62 10.65
N GLU A 58 -8.74 -3.49 11.34
CA GLU A 58 -9.75 -3.05 12.29
C GLU A 58 -11.10 -2.84 11.57
N GLU A 59 -11.09 -2.17 10.42
CA GLU A 59 -12.30 -1.94 9.63
C GLU A 59 -12.86 -3.23 9.04
N MET A 60 -12.00 -4.17 8.63
CA MET A 60 -12.39 -5.53 8.24
C MET A 60 -13.10 -6.27 9.39
N ILE A 61 -12.61 -6.14 10.63
CA ILE A 61 -13.25 -6.72 11.83
C ILE A 61 -14.61 -6.08 12.09
N MET A 62 -14.72 -4.75 12.01
CA MET A 62 -16.01 -4.06 12.23
C MET A 62 -17.05 -4.44 11.18
N ILE A 63 -16.66 -4.57 9.91
CA ILE A 63 -17.54 -5.07 8.84
C ILE A 63 -17.97 -6.51 9.12
N LEU A 64 -17.03 -7.38 9.54
CA LEU A 64 -17.36 -8.77 9.89
C LEU A 64 -18.39 -8.83 11.04
N GLN A 65 -18.27 -7.98 12.06
CA GLN A 65 -19.25 -7.90 13.15
C GLN A 65 -20.66 -7.49 12.68
N VAL A 66 -20.80 -6.66 11.64
CA VAL A 66 -22.12 -6.36 11.03
C VAL A 66 -22.65 -7.58 10.28
N LEU A 67 -21.80 -8.24 9.48
CA LEU A 67 -22.17 -9.45 8.74
C LEU A 67 -22.55 -10.62 9.66
N GLU A 68 -21.93 -10.73 10.83
CA GLU A 68 -22.24 -11.71 11.88
C GLU A 68 -23.40 -11.29 12.80
N MET A 69 -24.11 -10.19 12.49
CA MET A 69 -25.23 -9.65 13.28
C MET A 69 -24.88 -9.29 14.74
N LYS A 70 -23.58 -9.15 15.07
CA LYS A 70 -23.09 -8.74 16.39
C LYS A 70 -23.29 -7.24 16.65
N GLN A 71 -23.37 -6.45 15.57
CA GLN A 71 -23.80 -5.05 15.60
C GLN A 71 -24.69 -4.75 14.39
N SER A 72 -25.72 -3.92 14.58
CA SER A 72 -26.68 -3.60 13.50
C SER A 72 -26.14 -2.58 12.49
N THR A 73 -25.11 -1.81 12.86
CA THR A 73 -24.52 -0.78 12.00
C THR A 73 -23.07 -0.51 12.40
N TRP A 74 -22.26 -0.12 11.42
CA TRP A 74 -20.95 0.47 11.61
C TRP A 74 -20.74 1.61 10.60
N SER A 75 -19.93 2.60 10.95
CA SER A 75 -19.55 3.68 10.04
C SER A 75 -18.18 4.27 10.36
N THR A 76 -17.55 4.85 9.34
CA THR A 76 -16.28 5.58 9.42
C THR A 76 -16.20 6.61 8.29
N TYR A 77 -15.16 7.44 8.30
CA TYR A 77 -14.86 8.40 7.24
C TYR A 77 -13.41 8.24 6.77
N HIS A 78 -13.21 8.16 5.46
CA HIS A 78 -11.87 8.24 4.84
C HIS A 78 -11.66 9.61 4.22
N SER A 79 -10.60 10.30 4.62
CA SER A 79 -10.19 11.58 4.06
C SER A 79 -9.05 11.37 3.05
N PHE A 80 -9.23 11.81 1.81
CA PHE A 80 -8.15 11.79 0.80
C PHE A 80 -8.24 13.01 -0.10
N LYS A 81 -7.17 13.82 -0.17
CA LYS A 81 -7.11 15.09 -0.93
C LYS A 81 -8.37 15.94 -0.71
N GLU A 82 -8.65 16.24 0.57
CA GLU A 82 -9.80 17.05 1.03
C GLU A 82 -11.19 16.44 0.77
N GLN A 83 -11.29 15.32 0.06
CA GLN A 83 -12.55 14.58 -0.12
C GLN A 83 -12.76 13.60 1.04
N ASN A 84 -13.82 13.84 1.81
CA ASN A 84 -14.28 12.91 2.85
C ASN A 84 -15.29 11.92 2.24
N THR A 85 -14.98 10.63 2.33
CA THR A 85 -15.85 9.53 1.90
C THR A 85 -16.41 8.85 3.13
N GLN A 86 -17.70 9.01 3.38
CA GLN A 86 -18.39 8.23 4.42
C GLN A 86 -18.49 6.77 3.97
N ILE A 87 -18.22 5.86 4.89
CA ILE A 87 -18.48 4.44 4.77
C ILE A 87 -19.49 4.08 5.85
N ASN A 88 -20.58 3.41 5.48
CA ASN A 88 -21.55 2.86 6.40
C ASN A 88 -21.96 1.46 5.95
N VAL A 89 -22.02 0.54 6.91
CA VAL A 89 -22.47 -0.83 6.71
C VAL A 89 -23.58 -1.09 7.71
N ASN A 90 -24.77 -1.46 7.24
CA ASN A 90 -25.96 -1.63 8.07
C ASN A 90 -26.70 -2.93 7.74
N TRP A 91 -27.13 -3.62 8.79
CA TRP A 91 -28.03 -4.77 8.71
C TRP A 91 -29.51 -4.30 8.69
N ASP A 92 -30.24 -4.67 7.64
CA ASP A 92 -31.68 -4.44 7.48
C ASP A 92 -32.47 -5.65 7.99
N ASN A 93 -32.87 -5.59 9.26
CA ASN A 93 -33.68 -6.63 9.94
C ASN A 93 -34.99 -6.97 9.21
N LYS A 94 -35.54 -6.07 8.37
CA LYS A 94 -36.83 -6.30 7.68
C LYS A 94 -36.67 -7.05 6.36
N LYS A 95 -35.45 -7.11 5.81
CA LYS A 95 -35.19 -7.68 4.47
C LYS A 95 -34.07 -8.72 4.46
N GLU A 96 -33.48 -9.02 5.62
CA GLU A 96 -32.36 -9.96 5.81
C GLU A 96 -31.19 -9.67 4.84
N ARG A 97 -30.78 -8.39 4.83
CA ARG A 97 -29.78 -7.84 3.92
C ARG A 97 -28.79 -6.95 4.64
N VAL A 98 -27.56 -6.91 4.14
CA VAL A 98 -26.56 -5.92 4.56
C VAL A 98 -26.38 -4.89 3.45
N TRP A 99 -26.55 -3.62 3.81
CA TRP A 99 -26.30 -2.47 2.94
C TRP A 99 -24.89 -1.94 3.15
N PHE A 100 -24.13 -1.86 2.08
CA PHE A 100 -22.86 -1.14 1.99
C PHE A 100 -23.13 0.20 1.30
N ASN A 101 -22.92 1.29 2.03
CA ASN A 101 -23.04 2.68 1.58
C ASN A 101 -21.64 3.31 1.62
N ILE A 102 -21.07 3.66 0.46
CA ILE A 102 -19.70 4.19 0.34
C ILE A 102 -19.78 5.46 -0.51
N GLY A 103 -19.83 6.62 0.13
CA GLY A 103 -20.21 7.87 -0.52
C GLY A 103 -21.59 7.75 -1.19
N GLU A 104 -21.65 8.04 -2.49
CA GLU A 104 -22.87 7.88 -3.31
C GLU A 104 -23.22 6.41 -3.66
N TYR A 105 -22.28 5.48 -3.50
CA TYR A 105 -22.43 4.09 -3.95
C TYR A 105 -23.19 3.26 -2.91
N ARG A 106 -24.22 2.52 -3.35
CA ARG A 106 -25.01 1.65 -2.48
C ARG A 106 -25.14 0.24 -3.07
N LYS A 107 -24.82 -0.79 -2.27
CA LYS A 107 -25.02 -2.21 -2.63
C LYS A 107 -25.61 -2.97 -1.45
N SER A 108 -26.77 -3.60 -1.64
CA SER A 108 -27.27 -4.62 -0.73
C SER A 108 -26.69 -5.99 -1.08
N LEU A 109 -26.32 -6.76 -0.07
CA LEU A 109 -26.06 -8.20 -0.18
C LEU A 109 -27.26 -8.97 0.39
N ASP A 110 -27.71 -10.01 -0.31
CA ASP A 110 -28.66 -11.01 0.19
C ASP A 110 -27.96 -12.05 1.09
N ILE A 111 -28.74 -12.94 1.72
CA ILE A 111 -28.23 -13.91 2.70
C ILE A 111 -27.12 -14.82 2.14
N ALA A 112 -27.21 -15.25 0.88
CA ALA A 112 -26.18 -16.08 0.25
C ALA A 112 -24.90 -15.27 -0.01
N GLN A 113 -25.04 -14.02 -0.48
CA GLN A 113 -23.91 -13.10 -0.64
C GLN A 113 -23.26 -12.74 0.70
N ILE A 114 -24.05 -12.60 1.77
CA ILE A 114 -23.57 -12.35 3.14
C ILE A 114 -22.73 -13.51 3.66
N GLU A 115 -23.19 -14.76 3.55
CA GLU A 115 -22.42 -15.93 4.03
C GLU A 115 -21.11 -16.12 3.25
N ILE A 116 -21.14 -15.98 1.91
CA ILE A 116 -19.93 -15.97 1.09
C ILE A 116 -18.96 -14.88 1.56
N PHE A 117 -19.49 -13.68 1.88
CA PHE A 117 -18.64 -12.59 2.35
C PHE A 117 -18.06 -12.86 3.75
N LYS A 118 -18.84 -13.38 4.70
CA LYS A 118 -18.34 -13.76 6.03
C LYS A 118 -17.18 -14.75 5.92
N MET A 119 -17.34 -15.79 5.10
CA MET A 119 -16.29 -16.78 4.85
C MET A 119 -15.02 -16.14 4.25
N LEU A 120 -15.18 -15.34 3.19
CA LEU A 120 -14.06 -14.68 2.50
C LEU A 120 -13.35 -13.65 3.39
N LEU A 121 -14.10 -12.82 4.12
CA LEU A 121 -13.55 -11.77 4.97
C LEU A 121 -12.82 -12.37 6.18
N ASN A 122 -13.41 -13.36 6.85
CA ASN A 122 -12.77 -14.11 7.93
C ASN A 122 -11.48 -14.81 7.46
N HIS A 123 -11.48 -15.40 6.26
CA HIS A 123 -10.29 -15.97 5.65
C HIS A 123 -9.18 -14.92 5.45
N MET A 124 -9.47 -13.79 4.81
CA MET A 124 -8.50 -12.72 4.58
C MET A 124 -8.01 -12.06 5.88
N ILE A 125 -8.86 -11.93 6.91
CA ILE A 125 -8.46 -11.45 8.24
C ILE A 125 -7.43 -12.40 8.85
N LYS A 126 -7.76 -13.70 8.93
CA LYS A 126 -6.85 -14.73 9.47
C LYS A 126 -5.53 -14.80 8.71
N GLU A 127 -5.60 -14.68 7.39
CA GLU A 127 -4.42 -14.62 6.52
C GLU A 127 -3.55 -13.40 6.84
N LYS A 128 -4.13 -12.19 6.87
CA LYS A 128 -3.37 -10.96 7.08
C LYS A 128 -2.84 -10.83 8.51
N VAL A 129 -3.56 -11.31 9.52
CA VAL A 129 -2.99 -11.45 10.88
C VAL A 129 -1.79 -12.41 10.85
N LYS A 130 -1.88 -13.54 10.14
CA LYS A 130 -0.75 -14.48 10.05
C LYS A 130 0.46 -13.93 9.27
N PHE A 131 0.26 -13.18 8.19
CA PHE A 131 1.37 -12.82 7.28
C PHE A 131 1.76 -11.34 7.28
N ALA A 132 0.83 -10.42 7.58
CA ALA A 132 1.10 -8.99 7.65
C ALA A 132 1.47 -8.48 9.06
N THR A 133 1.21 -9.25 10.12
CA THR A 133 1.60 -8.86 11.51
C THR A 133 2.65 -9.78 12.15
N SER A 134 2.97 -10.94 11.55
CA SER A 134 4.10 -11.79 11.98
C SER A 134 5.44 -11.23 11.46
N GLY A 135 5.89 -10.14 12.06
CA GLY A 135 7.15 -9.50 11.68
C GLY A 135 8.38 -10.22 12.22
N VAL A 136 9.36 -10.45 11.33
CA VAL A 136 10.76 -10.23 11.70
C VAL A 136 10.95 -8.72 11.81
N PHE A 137 10.64 -8.16 12.98
CA PHE A 137 10.72 -6.73 13.22
C PHE A 137 12.18 -6.28 13.37
N ASN A 138 12.76 -5.68 12.33
CA ASN A 138 13.95 -4.85 12.48
C ASN A 138 13.59 -3.63 13.35
N LYS A 139 14.14 -3.59 14.56
CA LYS A 139 13.63 -2.83 15.72
C LYS A 139 13.79 -1.29 15.68
N ASN A 140 14.02 -0.71 14.49
CA ASN A 140 14.55 0.65 14.32
C ASN A 140 13.57 1.65 13.64
N GLN A 141 12.26 1.40 13.62
CA GLN A 141 11.28 2.31 12.98
C GLN A 141 10.00 2.58 13.79
N TYR A 142 10.12 2.92 15.08
CA TYR A 142 9.08 3.68 15.79
C TYR A 142 9.67 4.66 16.82
N ASN A 143 10.12 5.82 16.35
CA ASN A 143 10.15 7.04 17.17
C ASN A 143 9.02 7.95 16.66
N THR A 144 7.86 7.87 17.30
CA THR A 144 6.77 8.83 17.07
C THR A 144 7.08 10.12 17.80
N ASN A 145 7.19 11.23 17.06
CA ASN A 145 7.30 12.57 17.64
C ASN A 145 5.96 12.97 18.26
N THR A 146 5.79 12.72 19.56
CA THR A 146 4.66 13.21 20.34
C THR A 146 5.05 14.52 21.02
N THR A 147 4.57 15.64 20.51
CA THR A 147 4.87 16.98 21.05
C THR A 147 3.98 17.27 22.26
N GLN A 148 4.55 17.34 23.47
CA GLN A 148 3.98 18.07 24.62
C GLN A 148 5.11 18.72 25.49
N PRO A 149 4.83 19.80 26.25
CA PRO A 149 5.87 20.73 26.71
C PRO A 149 6.29 20.61 28.19
N HIS A 150 7.54 21.06 28.48
CA HIS A 150 8.08 21.59 29.76
C HIS A 150 7.93 20.76 31.07
N ASN A 151 8.99 20.34 31.78
CA ASN A 151 9.97 21.23 32.45
C ASN A 151 11.19 20.49 33.11
N ARG A 152 12.38 21.13 33.03
CA ARG A 152 13.51 21.20 34.01
C ARG A 152 14.21 19.94 34.59
N SER A 153 15.40 19.62 34.02
CA SER A 153 16.78 19.60 34.61
C SER A 153 17.10 19.04 36.03
N PRO A 154 18.39 18.76 36.37
CA PRO A 154 19.42 17.95 35.67
C PRO A 154 20.26 17.03 36.62
N SER A 155 21.00 16.03 36.11
CA SER A 155 22.08 15.35 36.86
C SER A 155 23.09 14.62 35.94
N ASN A 156 24.24 14.16 36.48
CA ASN A 156 25.57 14.12 35.82
C ASN A 156 26.23 12.72 35.67
N ARG A 157 27.22 12.62 34.75
CA ARG A 157 28.30 11.58 34.58
C ARG A 157 27.85 10.19 34.03
N SER A 158 28.32 9.71 32.86
CA SER A 158 29.64 9.09 32.51
C SER A 158 29.70 7.55 32.77
N VAL A 159 30.38 6.67 32.00
CA VAL A 159 31.31 6.84 30.86
C VAL A 159 31.39 5.58 29.95
N ASN A 160 31.74 5.75 28.65
CA ASN A 160 32.26 4.80 27.63
C ASN A 160 31.58 3.44 27.28
N GLY A 161 31.52 3.17 25.96
CA GLY A 161 31.13 1.87 25.37
C GLY A 161 31.05 1.88 23.83
N SER A 162 32.12 2.27 23.14
CA SER A 162 32.08 2.60 21.71
C SER A 162 32.02 1.40 20.74
N LYS A 163 30.99 1.34 19.89
CA LYS A 163 31.04 0.66 18.57
C LYS A 163 30.42 1.57 17.51
N LYS A 164 31.20 1.96 16.49
CA LYS A 164 30.76 2.79 15.36
C LYS A 164 29.91 1.96 14.39
N PRO A 165 28.75 2.44 13.90
CA PRO A 165 28.10 1.85 12.73
C PRO A 165 28.85 2.26 11.45
N ASN A 166 28.93 1.34 10.47
CA ASN A 166 29.51 1.63 9.16
C ASN A 166 28.66 2.67 8.42
N ARG A 167 29.31 3.74 7.94
CA ARG A 167 28.71 4.64 6.95
C ARG A 167 28.75 3.99 5.57
N THR A 168 27.60 3.82 4.94
CA THR A 168 27.53 3.59 3.49
C THR A 168 28.06 4.83 2.78
N ILE A 169 29.03 4.65 1.88
CA ILE A 169 29.57 5.75 1.06
C ILE A 169 28.69 5.87 -0.18
N ILE A 170 27.74 6.81 -0.17
CA ILE A 170 27.08 7.29 -1.40
C ILE A 170 28.05 8.28 -2.05
N ARG A 171 28.47 8.04 -3.29
CA ARG A 171 29.22 9.02 -4.09
C ARG A 171 28.25 9.82 -4.95
N GLU A 172 27.97 11.05 -4.53
CA GLU A 172 27.38 12.07 -5.41
C GLU A 172 28.45 12.53 -6.42
N GLU A 173 28.45 11.94 -7.62
CA GLU A 173 29.15 12.52 -8.78
C GLU A 173 28.16 13.28 -9.65
N VAL A 174 28.26 14.61 -9.62
CA VAL A 174 27.44 15.52 -10.44
C VAL A 174 27.98 15.52 -11.87
N ILE A 175 27.44 14.63 -12.71
CA ILE A 175 27.81 14.54 -14.13
C ILE A 175 27.20 15.73 -14.90
N SER A 176 28.02 16.74 -15.17
CA SER A 176 27.62 17.96 -15.89
C SER A 176 28.16 17.99 -17.33
N LYS A 177 27.30 17.60 -18.29
CA LYS A 177 27.39 17.86 -19.75
C LYS A 177 25.95 17.99 -20.27
N GLY A 178 25.56 18.89 -21.17
CA GLY A 178 26.28 20.01 -21.79
C GLY A 178 25.42 20.66 -22.90
N LYS A 179 24.62 21.67 -22.55
CA LYS A 179 23.88 22.62 -23.43
C LYS A 179 23.05 22.05 -24.61
N SER A 180 21.72 21.93 -24.42
CA SER A 180 20.74 22.71 -25.21
C SER A 180 19.31 22.68 -24.63
N SER A 181 18.80 23.86 -24.29
CA SER A 181 17.39 24.29 -24.42
C SER A 181 16.23 23.36 -24.01
N GLN A 182 16.07 23.05 -22.72
CA GLN A 182 14.74 23.04 -22.05
C GLN A 182 14.91 23.12 -20.53
N ARG A 183 14.08 23.94 -19.85
CA ARG A 183 14.05 24.02 -18.38
C ARG A 183 13.20 22.88 -17.84
N ASN A 184 13.83 21.93 -17.13
CA ASN A 184 13.40 21.31 -15.86
C ASN A 184 14.09 19.94 -15.64
N ALA A 185 14.32 19.57 -14.37
CA ALA A 185 14.75 18.24 -13.89
C ALA A 185 16.13 17.70 -14.35
N ILE A 186 17.21 18.16 -13.72
CA ILE A 186 18.54 17.51 -13.78
C ILE A 186 19.09 17.15 -12.38
N ASP A 187 18.64 17.80 -11.31
CA ASP A 187 19.15 17.57 -9.93
C ASP A 187 18.63 16.30 -9.23
N ASP A 188 17.79 15.50 -9.90
CA ASP A 188 17.06 14.37 -9.30
C ASP A 188 17.58 12.97 -9.66
N ILE A 189 18.74 12.83 -10.34
CA ILE A 189 19.28 11.51 -10.73
C ILE A 189 20.45 11.10 -9.83
N VAL A 190 20.36 9.91 -9.22
CA VAL A 190 21.34 9.36 -8.27
C VAL A 190 21.92 8.05 -8.82
N SER A 191 23.22 7.87 -8.58
CA SER A 191 23.97 6.66 -8.89
C SER A 191 23.95 5.68 -7.72
N ILE A 192 23.60 4.41 -7.96
CA ILE A 192 23.62 3.34 -6.96
C ILE A 192 24.30 2.08 -7.47
N ASP A 193 25.11 1.44 -6.61
CA ASP A 193 25.71 0.14 -6.91
C ASP A 193 24.85 -1.00 -6.38
N GLY A 194 24.59 -2.01 -7.21
CA GLY A 194 23.82 -3.19 -6.83
C GLY A 194 24.00 -4.38 -7.75
N LYS A 195 23.37 -5.49 -7.40
CA LYS A 195 23.31 -6.72 -8.19
C LYS A 195 21.91 -6.94 -8.73
N LEU A 196 21.79 -7.26 -10.02
CA LEU A 196 20.51 -7.66 -10.61
C LEU A 196 20.13 -9.06 -10.09
N ARG A 197 19.05 -9.16 -9.32
CA ARG A 197 18.54 -10.44 -8.77
C ARG A 197 17.40 -11.05 -9.59
N ARG A 198 16.57 -10.21 -10.21
CA ARG A 198 15.45 -10.67 -11.04
C ARG A 198 15.05 -9.59 -12.03
N GLU A 199 14.67 -10.02 -13.22
CA GLU A 199 14.10 -9.16 -14.25
C GLU A 199 12.63 -9.53 -14.49
N THR A 200 11.83 -8.55 -14.89
CA THR A 200 10.49 -8.69 -15.43
C THR A 200 10.35 -7.77 -16.64
N ASP A 201 9.27 -7.92 -17.42
CA ASP A 201 8.99 -7.08 -18.58
C ASP A 201 9.01 -5.56 -18.28
N LYS A 202 8.71 -5.16 -17.04
CA LYS A 202 8.51 -3.74 -16.65
C LYS A 202 9.43 -3.24 -15.54
N ALA A 203 10.08 -4.11 -14.78
CA ALA A 203 10.91 -3.73 -13.63
C ALA A 203 12.06 -4.70 -13.35
N LEU A 204 13.13 -4.18 -12.74
CA LEU A 204 14.28 -4.93 -12.26
C LEU A 204 14.27 -4.98 -10.72
N LEU A 205 14.62 -6.12 -10.15
CA LEU A 205 14.89 -6.30 -8.73
C LEU A 205 16.40 -6.20 -8.51
N ILE A 206 16.83 -5.14 -7.82
CA ILE A 206 18.24 -4.86 -7.57
C ILE A 206 18.51 -5.06 -6.08
N GLN A 207 19.48 -5.92 -5.75
CA GLN A 207 20.00 -6.04 -4.39
C GLN A 207 21.16 -5.07 -4.19
N LEU A 208 21.06 -4.21 -3.18
CA LEU A 208 22.06 -3.21 -2.84
C LEU A 208 23.12 -3.78 -1.89
N SER A 209 24.21 -3.04 -1.69
CA SER A 209 25.33 -3.42 -0.83
C SER A 209 24.96 -3.70 0.64
N ASN A 210 23.83 -3.15 1.11
CA ASN A 210 23.26 -3.39 2.44
C ASN A 210 22.29 -4.60 2.48
N GLN A 211 22.29 -5.45 1.45
CA GLN A 211 21.41 -6.61 1.25
C GLN A 211 19.92 -6.28 1.01
N ASN A 212 19.49 -5.01 1.09
CA ASN A 212 18.12 -4.63 0.75
C ASN A 212 17.85 -4.83 -0.75
N GLU A 213 16.64 -5.27 -1.08
CA GLU A 213 16.19 -5.43 -2.46
C GLU A 213 15.17 -4.35 -2.82
N ILE A 214 15.32 -3.74 -4.00
CA ILE A 214 14.42 -2.71 -4.52
C ILE A 214 13.93 -3.07 -5.93
N TRP A 215 12.63 -2.90 -6.16
CA TRP A 215 12.03 -2.94 -7.49
C TRP A 215 12.11 -1.57 -8.17
N ILE A 216 12.81 -1.50 -9.30
CA ILE A 216 12.98 -0.28 -10.10
C ILE A 216 12.34 -0.47 -11.47
N PRO A 217 11.39 0.40 -11.90
CA PRO A 217 10.82 0.34 -13.24
C PRO A 217 11.88 0.55 -14.33
N LYS A 218 11.84 -0.24 -15.40
CA LYS A 218 12.76 -0.11 -16.55
C LYS A 218 12.72 1.27 -17.20
N SER A 219 11.55 1.91 -17.21
CA SER A 219 11.34 3.28 -17.72
C SER A 219 11.90 4.39 -16.82
N LYS A 220 12.57 4.02 -15.72
CA LYS A 220 13.13 4.94 -14.70
C LYS A 220 14.61 4.67 -14.41
N LEU A 221 15.28 4.02 -15.35
CA LEU A 221 16.71 3.78 -15.37
C LEU A 221 17.31 4.56 -16.54
N HIS A 222 18.33 5.37 -16.25
CA HIS A 222 18.91 6.34 -17.19
C HIS A 222 20.23 5.86 -17.82
N ASN A 223 20.62 4.61 -17.57
CA ASN A 223 21.78 3.96 -18.19
C ASN A 223 21.39 2.63 -18.85
N GLU A 224 22.19 2.22 -19.84
CA GLU A 224 22.11 0.86 -20.38
C GLU A 224 22.63 -0.14 -19.33
N ILE A 225 21.86 -1.22 -19.14
CA ILE A 225 22.06 -2.19 -18.07
C ILE A 225 22.38 -3.54 -18.70
N LYS A 226 23.42 -4.20 -18.18
CA LYS A 226 23.69 -5.59 -18.53
C LYS A 226 22.70 -6.47 -17.79
N THR A 227 21.90 -7.24 -18.50
CA THR A 227 20.89 -8.15 -17.93
C THR A 227 21.48 -9.43 -17.34
N GLU A 228 22.79 -9.45 -17.07
CA GLU A 228 23.49 -10.53 -16.39
C GLU A 228 23.13 -10.54 -14.89
N ILE A 229 22.46 -11.62 -14.47
CA ILE A 229 22.05 -11.86 -13.08
C ILE A 229 23.30 -12.01 -12.20
N ASP A 230 23.23 -11.50 -10.96
CA ASP A 230 24.27 -11.52 -9.92
C ASP A 230 25.57 -10.74 -10.21
N GLN A 231 25.71 -10.14 -11.40
CA GLN A 231 26.76 -9.16 -11.70
C GLN A 231 26.49 -7.85 -10.97
N SER A 232 27.52 -7.33 -10.28
CA SER A 232 27.47 -5.99 -9.69
C SER A 232 27.62 -4.94 -10.80
N GLN A 233 26.70 -3.99 -10.85
CA GLN A 233 26.78 -2.83 -11.74
C GLN A 233 26.18 -1.58 -11.10
N THR A 234 26.50 -0.44 -11.67
CA THR A 234 26.01 0.87 -11.25
C THR A 234 24.74 1.21 -12.04
N PHE A 235 23.72 1.74 -11.36
CA PHE A 235 22.44 2.13 -11.95
C PHE A 235 22.15 3.62 -11.69
N LEU A 236 21.72 4.34 -12.72
CA LEU A 236 21.30 5.74 -12.64
C LEU A 236 19.78 5.83 -12.54
N ILE A 237 19.26 6.34 -11.42
CA ILE A 237 17.83 6.32 -11.09
C ILE A 237 17.33 7.63 -10.48
N GLU A 238 16.04 7.91 -10.60
CA GLU A 238 15.43 9.08 -9.98
C GLU A 238 15.41 8.99 -8.43
N LYS A 239 15.88 10.02 -7.72
CA LYS A 239 16.12 10.07 -6.27
C LYS A 239 14.89 9.69 -5.43
N TRP A 240 13.71 10.13 -5.83
CA TRP A 240 12.45 9.79 -5.14
C TRP A 240 12.19 8.28 -5.08
N ILE A 241 12.77 7.47 -5.97
CA ILE A 241 12.68 6.00 -5.94
C ILE A 241 13.42 5.45 -4.72
N LEU A 242 14.56 6.04 -4.36
CA LEU A 242 15.31 5.69 -3.14
C LEU A 242 14.59 6.19 -1.89
N GLU A 243 14.09 7.43 -1.91
CA GLU A 243 13.36 8.03 -0.77
C GLU A 243 12.07 7.26 -0.46
N LYS A 244 11.26 6.94 -1.49
CA LYS A 244 10.01 6.17 -1.36
C LYS A 244 10.25 4.77 -0.80
N ASN A 245 11.41 4.16 -1.08
CA ASN A 245 11.80 2.86 -0.54
C ASN A 245 12.64 2.99 0.75
N LYS A 246 12.84 4.20 1.30
CA LYS A 246 13.63 4.51 2.51
C LYS A 246 15.08 4.03 2.44
N ILE A 247 15.70 4.10 1.26
CA ILE A 247 17.05 3.57 0.98
C ILE A 247 18.14 4.65 1.09
N ALA A 248 17.80 5.90 0.79
CA ALA A 248 18.66 7.05 0.99
C ALA A 248 18.09 7.98 2.07
N THR A 249 18.98 8.53 2.89
CA THR A 249 18.77 9.67 3.79
C THR A 249 19.85 10.70 3.45
#